data_AF-A0A2K3E5M4-F1
#
_entry.id   AF-A0A2K3E5M4-F1
#
_cell.length_a   1.000
_cell.length_b   1.000
_cell.length_c   1.000
_cell.angle_alpha   90.00
_cell.angle_beta   90.00
_cell.angle_gamma   90.00
#
_symmetry.space_group_name_H-M   'P 1'
#
loop_
_entity.id
_entity.type
_entity.pdbx_description
1 polymer ?
#
loop_
_entity_poly.entity_id
_entity_poly.type
_entity_poly.pdbx_seq_one_letter_code
_entity_poly.pdbx_strand_id
1 'polypeptide(L)'
;MIGADEEEFLELLVANERIQNLIDRIRARGNPIRQKQALLQLKQSVESRVTYAEEARQAGVVPLLTRLLGITDDEEVMDAASAVIAACSGPMAAAGKTAVYCYDGWVVRIREAALGDGLGAKVWQVAHLLCLELAAQRTAIAHMARQASAAAGAAEAAEVGVAGAGNGVAEGQGSWPGEASVRVLELGSGCGVCGLAAAAMLRGGAGGDAVQVVMTDVEGAVLRNLRACMHMNADAAADAEAAAAASAAGQSQRQQTTSQQQQEPPALPTDEELFDGAEEVDFGADLLSGLMNGSGGGESAAGDDAGSSSGCGSGNRASGTAGASGPNAWERGNTSVRLLDWMESVRALDEGPEAAAAAAAEAAAKGGQDMPPRVALEERFPLIIGSEVMYERAHAELVAAVVAHRLARGGGALLHCAVRELKVFAHFAAECRRRGLRYRRRVVAPAAIFAAAAATSGVLIDGAGSGGAGAPAMCPFEGLLGRSDEYEGGIVLMAVDHAAAPCGHWYRDDWEEVMV
;
A
#
# COMPACT_ATOMS: atom_id res chain seq x y z
N MET A 1 6.34 2.02 -46.31
CA MET A 1 6.85 1.80 -44.95
C MET A 1 8.28 1.23 -45.03
N ILE A 2 9.26 2.01 -45.51
CA ILE A 2 10.69 1.59 -45.64
C ILE A 2 11.63 2.68 -45.06
N GLY A 3 11.10 3.74 -44.44
CA GLY A 3 11.90 4.87 -43.93
C GLY A 3 11.88 5.05 -42.42
N ALA A 4 11.07 4.28 -41.68
CA ALA A 4 11.03 4.38 -40.21
C ALA A 4 12.25 3.69 -39.56
N ASP A 5 12.78 2.64 -40.19
CA ASP A 5 13.81 1.78 -39.59
C ASP A 5 15.21 2.44 -39.55
N GLU A 6 15.55 3.32 -40.50
CA GLU A 6 16.88 3.95 -40.54
C GLU A 6 17.02 5.08 -39.51
N GLU A 7 15.98 5.90 -39.32
CA GLU A 7 15.98 6.98 -38.33
C GLU A 7 15.99 6.40 -36.89
N GLU A 8 15.18 5.38 -36.64
CA GLU A 8 15.14 4.68 -35.35
C GLU A 8 16.48 4.00 -35.03
N PHE A 9 17.13 3.39 -36.04
CA PHE A 9 18.46 2.80 -35.89
C PHE A 9 19.55 3.84 -35.60
N LEU A 10 19.56 4.97 -36.31
CA LEU A 10 20.52 6.06 -36.05
C LEU A 10 20.29 6.67 -34.66
N GLU A 11 19.03 6.82 -34.25
CA GLU A 11 18.70 7.28 -32.90
C GLU A 11 19.21 6.30 -31.83
N LEU A 12 19.04 5.00 -32.03
CA LEU A 12 19.53 3.97 -31.10
C LEU A 12 21.05 4.02 -30.94
N LEU A 13 21.80 4.18 -32.03
CA LEU A 13 23.27 4.31 -31.99
C LEU A 13 23.71 5.56 -31.21
N VAL A 14 23.08 6.71 -31.47
CA VAL A 14 23.38 7.97 -30.77
C VAL A 14 23.02 7.85 -29.29
N ALA A 15 21.89 7.21 -28.96
CA ALA A 15 21.48 6.96 -27.59
C ALA A 15 22.50 6.08 -26.86
N ASN A 16 22.90 4.95 -27.44
CA ASN A 16 23.87 4.02 -26.85
C ASN A 16 25.20 4.71 -26.52
N GLU A 17 25.80 5.40 -27.49
CA GLU A 17 27.08 6.09 -27.30
C GLU A 17 26.97 7.18 -26.23
N ARG A 18 25.91 8.00 -26.27
CA ARG A 18 25.72 9.10 -25.31
C ARG A 18 25.47 8.59 -23.90
N ILE A 19 24.64 7.57 -23.74
CA ILE A 19 24.35 6.95 -22.44
C ILE A 19 25.61 6.34 -21.84
N GLN A 20 26.38 5.58 -22.63
CA GLN A 20 27.61 4.95 -22.16
C GLN A 20 28.62 6.01 -21.68
N ASN A 21 28.79 7.08 -22.44
CA ASN A 21 29.63 8.22 -22.06
C ASN A 21 29.20 8.87 -20.73
N LEU A 22 27.90 9.03 -20.49
CA LEU A 22 27.39 9.60 -19.24
C LEU A 22 27.59 8.65 -18.06
N ILE A 23 27.34 7.36 -18.24
CA ILE A 23 27.55 6.32 -17.23
C ILE A 23 29.02 6.25 -16.83
N ASP A 24 29.93 6.31 -17.79
CA ASP A 24 31.37 6.28 -17.51
C ASP A 24 31.82 7.52 -16.73
N ARG A 25 31.23 8.69 -17.00
CA ARG A 25 31.47 9.91 -16.20
C ARG A 25 30.92 9.81 -14.78
N ILE A 26 29.76 9.17 -14.58
CA ILE A 26 29.21 8.92 -13.24
C ILE A 26 30.08 7.93 -12.47
N ARG A 27 30.58 6.88 -13.14
CA ARG A 27 31.50 5.89 -12.54
C ARG A 27 32.88 6.46 -12.22
N ALA A 28 33.37 7.40 -13.04
CA ALA A 28 34.67 8.02 -12.86
C ALA A 28 34.75 8.69 -11.48
N ARG A 29 35.60 8.15 -10.60
CA ARG A 29 35.82 8.70 -9.26
C ARG A 29 36.65 9.98 -9.32
N GLY A 30 36.43 10.89 -8.38
CA GLY A 30 37.34 12.01 -8.11
C GLY A 30 36.84 13.41 -8.49
N ASN A 31 35.68 13.54 -9.14
CA ASN A 31 35.06 14.85 -9.36
C ASN A 31 33.53 14.79 -9.16
N PRO A 32 33.03 15.05 -7.94
CA PRO A 32 31.59 14.95 -7.64
C PRO A 32 30.76 15.94 -8.47
N ILE A 33 31.31 17.11 -8.81
CA ILE A 33 30.62 18.11 -9.65
C ILE A 33 30.38 17.54 -11.05
N ARG A 34 31.39 16.89 -11.65
CA ARG A 34 31.22 16.26 -12.97
C ARG A 34 30.30 15.04 -12.94
N GLN A 35 30.34 14.26 -11.85
CA GLN A 35 29.40 13.14 -11.65
C GLN A 35 27.96 13.65 -11.58
N LYS A 36 27.72 14.71 -10.79
CA LYS A 36 26.43 15.38 -10.67
C LYS A 36 25.95 15.94 -12.02
N GLN A 37 26.81 16.65 -12.75
CA GLN A 37 26.47 17.16 -14.09
C GLN A 37 26.14 16.02 -15.08
N ALA A 38 26.91 14.93 -15.07
CA ALA A 38 26.63 13.77 -15.91
C ALA A 38 25.30 13.10 -15.54
N LEU A 39 24.98 13.02 -14.24
CA LEU A 39 23.71 12.50 -13.76
C LEU A 39 22.52 13.37 -14.18
N LEU A 40 22.65 14.70 -14.09
CA LEU A 40 21.62 15.64 -14.55
C LEU A 40 21.41 15.56 -16.07
N GLN A 41 22.49 15.42 -16.84
CA GLN A 41 22.40 15.20 -18.29
C GLN A 41 21.78 13.85 -18.63
N LEU A 42 22.06 12.83 -17.84
CA LEU A 42 21.45 11.51 -17.96
C LEU A 42 19.95 11.58 -17.67
N LYS A 43 19.54 12.24 -16.56
CA LYS A 43 18.14 12.54 -16.22
C LYS A 43 17.42 13.19 -17.39
N GLN A 44 17.95 14.29 -17.90
CA GLN A 44 17.37 15.00 -19.04
C GLN A 44 17.25 14.10 -20.28
N SER A 45 18.25 13.27 -20.56
CA SER A 45 18.26 12.39 -21.73
C SER A 45 17.18 11.31 -21.61
N VAL A 46 17.09 10.62 -20.48
CA VAL A 46 16.10 9.55 -20.26
C VAL A 46 14.67 10.08 -20.11
N GLU A 47 14.48 11.30 -19.63
CA GLU A 47 13.18 11.97 -19.57
C GLU A 47 12.71 12.43 -20.97
N SER A 48 13.66 12.81 -21.84
CA SER A 48 13.31 13.34 -23.16
C SER A 48 12.76 12.28 -24.11
N ARG A 49 13.27 11.04 -24.04
CA ARG A 49 12.94 9.96 -24.99
C ARG A 49 13.09 8.58 -24.37
N VAL A 50 12.14 7.69 -24.70
CA VAL A 50 12.11 6.30 -24.19
C VAL A 50 13.34 5.49 -24.61
N THR A 51 13.85 5.69 -25.83
CA THR A 51 15.04 4.98 -26.34
C THR A 51 16.26 5.17 -25.44
N TYR A 52 16.46 6.36 -24.89
CA TYR A 52 17.57 6.64 -23.96
C TYR A 52 17.39 5.91 -22.62
N ALA A 53 16.17 5.79 -22.12
CA ALA A 53 15.88 5.05 -20.90
C ALA A 53 16.11 3.53 -21.08
N GLU A 54 15.78 2.98 -22.25
CA GLU A 54 16.07 1.58 -22.61
C GLU A 54 17.57 1.32 -22.70
N GLU A 55 18.33 2.17 -23.39
CA GLU A 55 19.80 2.04 -23.48
C GLU A 55 20.48 2.18 -22.10
N ALA A 56 20.02 3.13 -21.28
CA ALA A 56 20.54 3.30 -19.92
C ALA A 56 20.26 2.08 -19.03
N ARG A 57 19.09 1.45 -19.19
CA ARG A 57 18.77 0.17 -18.53
C ARG A 57 19.74 -0.92 -18.95
N GLN A 58 19.95 -1.11 -20.25
CA GLN A 58 20.84 -2.14 -20.79
C GLN A 58 22.30 -1.93 -20.33
N ALA A 59 22.74 -0.68 -20.21
CA ALA A 59 24.07 -0.32 -19.72
C ALA A 59 24.25 -0.48 -18.18
N GLY A 60 23.23 -0.95 -17.47
CA GLY A 60 23.30 -1.24 -16.04
C GLY A 60 23.30 0.01 -15.15
N VAL A 61 22.57 1.05 -15.55
CA VAL A 61 22.53 2.32 -14.81
C VAL A 61 21.83 2.21 -13.47
N VAL A 62 20.81 1.34 -13.34
CA VAL A 62 20.01 1.24 -12.12
C VAL A 62 20.85 0.80 -10.92
N PRO A 63 21.60 -0.33 -10.94
CA PRO A 63 22.46 -0.71 -9.83
C PRO A 63 23.55 0.33 -9.48
N LEU A 64 24.04 1.06 -10.49
CA LEU A 64 25.01 2.13 -10.30
C LEU A 64 24.40 3.28 -9.47
N LEU A 65 23.22 3.74 -9.86
CA LEU A 65 22.56 4.86 -9.19
C LEU A 65 21.98 4.46 -7.83
N THR A 66 21.49 3.24 -7.66
CA THR A 66 21.09 2.72 -6.34
C THR A 66 22.26 2.73 -5.36
N ARG A 67 23.46 2.39 -5.81
CA ARG A 67 24.67 2.49 -4.97
C ARG A 67 25.02 3.94 -4.66
N LEU A 68 24.88 4.84 -5.63
CA LEU A 68 25.15 6.27 -5.45
C LEU A 68 24.23 6.89 -4.38
N LEU A 69 22.93 6.54 -4.41
CA LEU A 69 21.95 6.96 -3.40
C LEU A 69 22.36 6.56 -1.97
N GLY A 70 23.00 5.41 -1.80
CA GLY A 70 23.45 4.94 -0.49
C GLY A 70 24.69 5.64 0.08
N ILE A 71 25.37 6.48 -0.72
CA ILE A 71 26.64 7.14 -0.31
C ILE A 71 26.62 8.66 -0.44
N THR A 72 25.58 9.24 -1.04
CA THR A 72 25.46 10.69 -1.28
C THR A 72 24.48 11.32 -0.31
N ASP A 73 24.76 12.54 0.12
CA ASP A 73 23.89 13.42 0.91
C ASP A 73 23.39 14.63 0.10
N ASP A 74 23.88 14.83 -1.13
CA ASP A 74 23.42 15.87 -2.05
C ASP A 74 22.00 15.56 -2.57
N GLU A 75 21.02 16.35 -2.11
CA GLU A 75 19.59 16.21 -2.45
C GLU A 75 19.32 16.25 -3.96
N GLU A 76 20.06 17.05 -4.72
CA GLU A 76 19.86 17.18 -6.17
C GLU A 76 20.40 15.94 -6.90
N VAL A 77 21.50 15.35 -6.41
CA VAL A 77 21.99 14.05 -6.89
C VAL A 77 20.98 12.95 -6.55
N MET A 78 20.39 12.98 -5.35
CA MET A 78 19.37 12.00 -4.95
C MET A 78 18.13 12.09 -5.84
N ASP A 79 17.58 13.29 -6.04
CA ASP A 79 16.44 13.53 -6.93
C ASP A 79 16.74 13.04 -8.36
N ALA A 80 17.89 13.42 -8.91
CA ALA A 80 18.24 13.03 -10.27
C ALA A 80 18.48 11.53 -10.43
N ALA A 81 19.12 10.88 -9.46
CA ALA A 81 19.32 9.44 -9.45
C ALA A 81 17.98 8.69 -9.39
N SER A 82 17.07 9.11 -8.51
CA SER A 82 15.73 8.53 -8.39
C SER A 82 14.92 8.70 -9.67
N ALA A 83 14.95 9.88 -10.29
CA ALA A 83 14.26 10.13 -11.57
C ALA A 83 14.80 9.23 -12.70
N VAL A 84 16.12 9.09 -12.82
CA VAL A 84 16.72 8.19 -13.82
C VAL A 84 16.37 6.74 -13.54
N ILE A 85 16.47 6.28 -12.28
CA ILE A 85 16.07 4.93 -11.90
C ILE A 85 14.61 4.71 -12.28
N ALA A 86 13.70 5.64 -11.97
CA ALA A 86 12.30 5.53 -12.31
C ALA A 86 12.07 5.40 -13.83
N ALA A 87 12.72 6.25 -14.64
CA ALA A 87 12.65 6.18 -16.10
C ALA A 87 13.23 4.85 -16.65
N CYS A 88 14.37 4.41 -16.11
CA CYS A 88 15.09 3.24 -16.59
C CYS A 88 14.54 1.92 -16.08
N SER A 89 13.70 1.90 -15.05
CA SER A 89 13.15 0.65 -14.54
C SER A 89 12.02 0.10 -15.44
N GLY A 90 11.58 0.89 -16.41
CA GLY A 90 10.69 0.47 -17.50
C GLY A 90 9.26 0.16 -17.04
N PRO A 91 8.37 -0.19 -17.99
CA PRO A 91 7.01 -0.57 -17.69
C PRO A 91 6.94 -1.83 -16.83
N MET A 92 7.98 -2.70 -16.81
CA MET A 92 8.01 -3.89 -15.95
C MET A 92 8.25 -3.56 -14.48
N ALA A 93 9.11 -2.60 -14.13
CA ALA A 93 9.23 -2.17 -12.74
C ALA A 93 8.08 -1.28 -12.29
N ALA A 94 7.55 -0.44 -13.20
CA ALA A 94 6.31 0.29 -12.96
C ALA A 94 5.10 -0.65 -12.85
N ALA A 95 5.14 -1.80 -13.56
CA ALA A 95 4.10 -2.81 -13.45
C ALA A 95 4.13 -3.55 -12.12
N GLY A 96 5.22 -3.43 -11.35
CA GLY A 96 5.35 -4.08 -10.07
C GLY A 96 5.27 -5.61 -10.12
N LYS A 97 5.47 -6.24 -8.97
CA LYS A 97 5.18 -7.64 -8.74
C LYS A 97 3.80 -7.74 -8.10
N THR A 98 2.90 -8.56 -8.64
CA THR A 98 1.69 -8.93 -7.90
C THR A 98 2.05 -10.02 -6.89
N ALA A 99 1.93 -9.70 -5.61
CA ALA A 99 2.01 -10.64 -4.51
C ALA A 99 0.61 -11.06 -4.06
N VAL A 100 0.48 -12.29 -3.58
CA VAL A 100 -0.78 -12.83 -3.06
C VAL A 100 -0.55 -13.20 -1.60
N TYR A 101 -1.39 -12.66 -0.73
CA TYR A 101 -1.35 -12.88 0.71
C TYR A 101 -2.63 -13.57 1.16
N CYS A 102 -2.52 -14.44 2.16
CA CYS A 102 -3.67 -15.13 2.74
C CYS A 102 -3.70 -14.89 4.24
N TYR A 103 -4.85 -14.48 4.76
CA TYR A 103 -5.06 -14.18 6.17
C TYR A 103 -6.36 -14.82 6.64
N ASP A 104 -6.29 -15.88 7.45
CA ASP A 104 -7.46 -16.66 7.89
C ASP A 104 -8.38 -17.09 6.72
N GLY A 105 -7.77 -17.58 5.63
CA GLY A 105 -8.46 -18.01 4.41
C GLY A 105 -8.83 -16.88 3.44
N TRP A 106 -8.69 -15.61 3.84
CA TRP A 106 -8.97 -14.47 2.96
C TRP A 106 -7.77 -14.12 2.10
N VAL A 107 -7.97 -14.12 0.79
CA VAL A 107 -6.92 -13.83 -0.19
C VAL A 107 -6.92 -12.34 -0.53
N VAL A 108 -5.76 -11.70 -0.38
CA VAL A 108 -5.51 -10.31 -0.75
C VAL A 108 -4.38 -10.26 -1.78
N ARG A 109 -4.62 -9.61 -2.91
CA ARG A 109 -3.65 -9.45 -3.99
C ARG A 109 -3.10 -8.03 -4.00
N ILE A 110 -1.79 -7.87 -3.97
CA ILE A 110 -1.15 -6.56 -3.87
C ILE A 110 -0.17 -6.39 -5.02
N ARG A 111 -0.24 -5.24 -5.67
CA ARG A 111 0.76 -4.81 -6.63
C ARG A 111 1.88 -4.05 -5.91
N GLU A 112 3.03 -4.70 -5.79
CA GLU A 112 4.24 -4.09 -5.23
C GLU A 112 5.07 -3.45 -6.33
N ALA A 113 5.09 -2.13 -6.41
CA ALA A 113 5.82 -1.38 -7.42
C ALA A 113 6.77 -0.36 -6.78
N ALA A 114 7.91 -0.11 -7.42
CA ALA A 114 8.71 1.06 -7.10
C ALA A 114 7.98 2.29 -7.65
N LEU A 115 7.54 3.18 -6.75
CA LEU A 115 6.99 4.47 -7.14
C LEU A 115 8.18 5.44 -7.22
N GLY A 116 8.16 6.36 -8.18
CA GLY A 116 9.37 7.04 -8.70
C GLY A 116 10.16 7.91 -7.71
N ASP A 117 9.70 8.04 -6.46
CA ASP A 117 10.37 8.71 -5.34
C ASP A 117 11.25 7.77 -4.49
N GLY A 118 11.28 6.47 -4.82
CA GLY A 118 12.00 5.46 -4.04
C GLY A 118 11.18 4.86 -2.89
N LEU A 119 9.99 5.41 -2.60
CA LEU A 119 9.01 4.80 -1.71
C LEU A 119 8.23 3.75 -2.51
N GLY A 120 8.75 2.53 -2.52
CA GLY A 120 8.02 1.41 -3.12
C GLY A 120 6.71 1.16 -2.36
N ALA A 121 5.63 0.90 -3.09
CA ALA A 121 4.39 0.37 -2.53
C ALA A 121 4.57 -1.12 -2.17
N LYS A 122 5.52 -1.43 -1.28
CA LYS A 122 5.75 -2.78 -0.76
C LYS A 122 4.84 -3.06 0.41
N VAL A 123 4.60 -4.34 0.69
CA VAL A 123 4.01 -4.74 1.95
C VAL A 123 5.09 -4.78 3.03
N TRP A 124 4.96 -3.90 4.02
CA TRP A 124 5.81 -3.89 5.20
C TRP A 124 5.37 -4.95 6.19
N GLN A 125 6.32 -5.52 6.95
CA GLN A 125 6.01 -6.56 7.92
C GLN A 125 4.97 -6.14 8.97
N VAL A 126 5.03 -4.89 9.41
CA VAL A 126 4.07 -4.33 10.38
C VAL A 126 2.65 -4.35 9.82
N ALA A 127 2.49 -4.19 8.50
CA ALA A 127 1.20 -4.30 7.84
C ALA A 127 0.68 -5.75 7.86
N HIS A 128 1.56 -6.74 7.69
CA HIS A 128 1.19 -8.15 7.91
C HIS A 128 0.71 -8.40 9.35
N LEU A 129 1.43 -7.89 10.35
CA LEU A 129 1.04 -8.07 11.74
C LEU A 129 -0.32 -7.44 12.04
N LEU A 130 -0.61 -6.26 11.49
CA LEU A 130 -1.94 -5.66 11.59
C LEU A 130 -3.00 -6.52 10.90
N CYS A 131 -2.75 -7.05 9.69
CA CYS A 131 -3.68 -7.96 9.01
C CYS A 131 -3.98 -9.22 9.82
N LEU A 132 -2.95 -9.79 10.47
CA LEU A 132 -3.10 -10.97 11.34
C LEU A 132 -3.91 -10.63 12.60
N GLU A 133 -3.69 -9.46 13.20
CA GLU A 133 -4.48 -8.98 14.35
C GLU A 133 -5.94 -8.77 13.95
N LEU A 134 -6.20 -8.14 12.80
CA LEU A 134 -7.55 -7.96 12.25
C LEU A 134 -8.24 -9.31 12.03
N ALA A 135 -7.54 -10.29 11.47
CA ALA A 135 -8.08 -11.63 11.24
C ALA A 135 -8.45 -12.33 12.57
N ALA A 136 -7.53 -12.29 13.55
CA ALA A 136 -7.72 -12.91 14.86
C ALA A 136 -8.87 -12.26 15.66
N GLN A 137 -9.14 -10.97 15.46
CA GLN A 137 -10.06 -10.18 16.27
C GLN A 137 -11.27 -9.64 15.50
N ARG A 138 -11.50 -10.15 14.28
CA ARG A 138 -12.52 -9.63 13.34
C ARG A 138 -13.90 -9.44 13.95
N THR A 139 -14.37 -10.41 14.76
CA THR A 139 -15.71 -10.37 15.36
C THR A 139 -15.84 -9.24 16.37
N ALA A 140 -14.82 -9.07 17.21
CA ALA A 140 -14.79 -8.04 18.24
C ALA A 140 -14.58 -6.64 17.63
N ILE A 141 -13.71 -6.52 16.64
CA ILE A 141 -13.50 -5.27 15.90
C ILE A 141 -14.76 -4.84 15.13
N ALA A 142 -15.44 -5.77 14.46
CA ALA A 142 -16.71 -5.49 13.80
C ALA A 142 -17.80 -5.06 14.80
N HIS A 143 -17.87 -5.72 15.96
CA HIS A 143 -18.82 -5.34 17.02
C HIS A 143 -18.56 -3.94 17.56
N MET A 144 -17.29 -3.63 17.85
CA MET A 144 -16.85 -2.31 18.28
C MET A 144 -17.25 -1.23 17.26
N ALA A 145 -16.95 -1.45 15.97
CA ALA A 145 -17.28 -0.49 14.93
C ALA A 145 -18.80 -0.30 14.76
N ARG A 146 -19.61 -1.36 14.89
CA ARG A 146 -21.07 -1.25 14.88
C ARG A 146 -21.62 -0.43 16.04
N GLN A 147 -21.12 -0.65 17.25
CA GLN A 147 -21.51 0.13 18.42
C GLN A 147 -21.21 1.61 18.21
N ALA A 148 -20.04 1.93 17.65
CA ALA A 148 -19.66 3.29 17.32
C ALA A 148 -20.54 3.90 16.23
N SER A 149 -20.85 3.18 15.15
CA SER A 149 -21.79 3.63 14.11
C SER A 149 -23.17 3.94 14.70
N ALA A 150 -23.68 3.08 15.59
CA ALA A 150 -24.96 3.28 16.24
C ALA A 150 -24.95 4.51 17.18
N ALA A 151 -23.87 4.70 17.94
CA ALA A 151 -23.69 5.85 18.83
C ALA A 151 -23.60 7.18 18.03
N ALA A 152 -22.90 7.18 16.90
CA ALA A 152 -22.80 8.33 16.02
C ALA A 152 -24.16 8.72 15.43
N GLY A 153 -24.93 7.75 14.91
CA GLY A 153 -26.28 8.01 14.39
C GLY A 153 -27.26 8.52 15.45
N ALA A 154 -27.16 8.01 16.69
CA ALA A 154 -27.97 8.52 17.80
C ALA A 154 -27.60 9.96 18.20
N ALA A 155 -26.31 10.32 18.17
CA ALA A 155 -25.86 11.67 18.46
C ALA A 155 -26.32 12.67 17.39
N GLU A 156 -26.21 12.31 16.11
CA GLU A 156 -26.68 13.13 14.99
C GLU A 156 -28.21 13.36 15.05
N ALA A 157 -28.97 12.30 15.32
CA ALA A 157 -30.42 12.40 15.49
C ALA A 157 -30.81 13.32 16.68
N ALA A 158 -30.03 13.30 17.77
CA ALA A 158 -30.25 14.17 18.91
C ALA A 158 -29.96 15.64 18.60
N GLU A 159 -28.94 15.94 17.79
CA GLU A 159 -28.63 17.31 17.37
C GLU A 159 -29.69 17.88 16.41
N VAL A 160 -30.15 17.07 15.44
CA VAL A 160 -31.21 17.48 14.50
C VAL A 160 -32.56 17.68 15.21
N GLY A 161 -32.89 16.81 16.17
CA GLY A 161 -34.15 16.88 16.92
C GLY A 161 -34.35 18.14 17.75
N VAL A 162 -33.27 18.87 18.08
CA VAL A 162 -33.33 20.14 18.81
C VAL A 162 -33.53 21.35 17.86
N ALA A 163 -33.20 21.21 16.57
CA ALA A 163 -33.10 22.33 15.63
C ALA A 163 -34.38 22.66 14.83
N GLY A 164 -35.43 21.84 14.86
CA GLY A 164 -36.78 22.33 14.54
C GLY A 164 -37.66 21.48 13.62
N ALA A 165 -38.95 21.48 13.96
CA ALA A 165 -40.09 21.09 13.14
C ALA A 165 -40.36 22.08 11.97
N GLY A 166 -39.31 22.57 11.31
CA GLY A 166 -39.40 23.51 10.20
C GLY A 166 -39.38 22.81 8.86
N ASN A 167 -40.54 22.73 8.19
CA ASN A 167 -40.72 22.17 6.85
C ASN A 167 -39.76 22.78 5.81
N GLY A 168 -38.66 22.09 5.49
CA GLY A 168 -37.78 22.44 4.39
C GLY A 168 -37.08 21.20 3.85
N VAL A 169 -37.63 20.60 2.80
CA VAL A 169 -37.08 19.41 2.14
C VAL A 169 -35.88 19.85 1.30
N ALA A 170 -34.67 19.67 1.83
CA ALA A 170 -33.44 19.80 1.06
C ALA A 170 -33.14 18.45 0.38
N GLU A 171 -33.56 18.31 -0.88
CA GLU A 171 -33.16 17.20 -1.75
C GLU A 171 -31.72 17.42 -2.21
N GLY A 172 -30.79 16.50 -1.91
CA GLY A 172 -29.53 16.41 -2.66
C GLY A 172 -28.27 15.91 -1.96
N GLN A 173 -28.23 15.75 -0.63
CA GLN A 173 -27.07 15.13 0.03
C GLN A 173 -27.29 13.63 0.15
N GLY A 174 -26.42 12.86 -0.50
CA GLY A 174 -26.52 11.40 -0.65
C GLY A 174 -26.89 10.73 0.66
N SER A 175 -28.12 10.20 0.73
CA SER A 175 -28.53 9.38 1.86
C SER A 175 -27.64 8.14 1.87
N TRP A 176 -26.66 8.13 2.77
CA TRP A 176 -25.83 6.96 3.02
C TRP A 176 -26.75 5.79 3.39
N PRO A 177 -26.46 4.56 2.94
CA PRO A 177 -27.32 3.42 3.18
C PRO A 177 -27.61 3.29 4.68
N GLY A 178 -28.90 3.21 5.01
CA GLY A 178 -29.41 3.17 6.39
C GLY A 178 -28.85 2.00 7.21
N GLU A 179 -28.98 2.17 8.53
CA GLU A 179 -28.74 1.21 9.63
C GLU A 179 -27.47 0.30 9.54
N ALA A 180 -26.52 0.60 10.42
CA ALA A 180 -25.45 -0.29 10.92
C ALA A 180 -24.34 -0.75 9.94
N SER A 181 -24.01 0.03 8.91
CA SER A 181 -22.78 -0.23 8.16
C SER A 181 -21.51 0.06 8.98
N VAL A 182 -20.51 -0.82 8.87
CA VAL A 182 -19.19 -0.61 9.46
C VAL A 182 -18.35 0.17 8.46
N ARG A 183 -17.90 1.37 8.85
CA ARG A 183 -17.04 2.20 8.00
C ARG A 183 -15.62 2.23 8.54
N VAL A 184 -14.65 1.97 7.68
CA VAL A 184 -13.24 1.87 8.04
C VAL A 184 -12.46 2.90 7.23
N LEU A 185 -11.62 3.68 7.89
CA LEU A 185 -10.62 4.53 7.25
C LEU A 185 -9.23 3.93 7.47
N GLU A 186 -8.50 3.65 6.40
CA GLU A 186 -7.07 3.32 6.48
C GLU A 186 -6.23 4.58 6.21
N LEU A 187 -5.35 4.93 7.15
CA LEU A 187 -4.40 6.04 7.05
C LEU A 187 -3.09 5.55 6.43
N GLY A 188 -2.57 6.31 5.45
CA GLY A 188 -1.26 6.01 4.84
C GLY A 188 -1.23 4.59 4.26
N SER A 189 -2.23 4.27 3.44
CA SER A 189 -2.48 2.92 2.95
C SER A 189 -1.30 2.31 2.21
N GLY A 190 -0.45 3.13 1.54
CA GLY A 190 0.66 2.61 0.75
C GLY A 190 0.18 1.68 -0.37
N CYS A 191 0.32 0.37 -0.20
CA CYS A 191 -0.21 -0.62 -1.14
C CYS A 191 -1.64 -1.12 -0.82
N GLY A 192 -2.19 -0.73 0.34
CA GLY A 192 -3.59 -0.97 0.73
C GLY A 192 -3.86 -2.34 1.34
N VAL A 193 -2.81 -3.07 1.73
CA VAL A 193 -2.96 -4.45 2.22
C VAL A 193 -3.85 -4.55 3.46
N CYS A 194 -3.78 -3.60 4.41
CA CYS A 194 -4.59 -3.67 5.62
C CYS A 194 -6.04 -3.28 5.33
N GLY A 195 -6.27 -2.26 4.51
CA GLY A 195 -7.61 -1.87 4.05
C GLY A 195 -8.31 -2.98 3.26
N LEU A 196 -7.61 -3.62 2.33
CA LEU A 196 -8.15 -4.73 1.54
C LEU A 196 -8.39 -5.98 2.38
N ALA A 197 -7.50 -6.30 3.32
CA ALA A 197 -7.72 -7.37 4.30
C ALA A 197 -8.97 -7.07 5.15
N ALA A 198 -9.12 -5.85 5.67
CA ALA A 198 -10.28 -5.44 6.44
C ALA A 198 -11.58 -5.55 5.61
N ALA A 199 -11.55 -5.11 4.34
CA ALA A 199 -12.69 -5.17 3.44
C ALA A 199 -13.17 -6.61 3.20
N ALA A 200 -12.23 -7.56 3.07
CA ALA A 200 -12.51 -8.98 2.89
C ALA A 200 -13.02 -9.64 4.18
N MET A 201 -12.26 -9.50 5.27
CA MET A 201 -12.50 -10.21 6.53
C MET A 201 -13.76 -9.75 7.26
N LEU A 202 -14.00 -8.44 7.31
CA LEU A 202 -15.11 -7.89 8.08
C LEU A 202 -16.45 -8.12 7.37
N ARG A 203 -16.45 -8.24 6.03
CA ARG A 203 -17.64 -8.57 5.22
C ARG A 203 -18.14 -9.99 5.49
N GLY A 204 -17.23 -10.94 5.69
CA GLY A 204 -17.55 -12.36 5.90
C GLY A 204 -18.09 -12.74 7.28
N GLY A 205 -18.32 -11.77 8.17
CA GLY A 205 -18.90 -12.02 9.49
C GLY A 205 -20.34 -12.54 9.38
N ALA A 206 -20.76 -13.36 10.34
CA ALA A 206 -22.08 -14.05 10.39
C ALA A 206 -23.32 -13.13 10.33
N GLY A 207 -23.14 -11.80 10.31
CA GLY A 207 -24.22 -10.81 10.21
C GLY A 207 -24.51 -10.30 8.79
N GLY A 208 -23.66 -10.57 7.80
CA GLY A 208 -23.87 -10.04 6.44
C GLY A 208 -23.86 -8.50 6.36
N ASP A 209 -23.26 -7.85 7.35
CA ASP A 209 -23.26 -6.40 7.46
C ASP A 209 -22.48 -5.74 6.30
N ALA A 210 -22.98 -4.59 5.84
CA ALA A 210 -22.27 -3.78 4.87
C ALA A 210 -21.02 -3.18 5.54
N VAL A 211 -19.84 -3.58 5.08
CA VAL A 211 -18.55 -2.97 5.46
C VAL A 211 -18.10 -2.07 4.34
N GLN A 212 -17.80 -0.79 4.61
CA GLN A 212 -17.20 0.12 3.64
C GLN A 212 -15.79 0.49 4.10
N VAL A 213 -14.79 0.29 3.24
CA VAL A 213 -13.40 0.68 3.53
C VAL A 213 -12.96 1.82 2.62
N VAL A 214 -12.45 2.88 3.23
CA VAL A 214 -11.83 4.04 2.56
C VAL A 214 -10.33 3.96 2.78
N MET A 215 -9.58 3.70 1.73
CA MET A 215 -8.12 3.66 1.73
C MET A 215 -7.58 5.02 1.31
N THR A 216 -6.62 5.56 2.07
CA THR A 216 -6.15 6.93 1.87
C THR A 216 -4.64 7.06 1.84
N ASP A 217 -4.20 7.99 1.00
CA ASP A 217 -2.81 8.42 0.91
C ASP A 217 -2.78 9.87 0.42
N VAL A 218 -1.59 10.47 0.37
CA VAL A 218 -1.37 11.82 -0.19
C VAL A 218 -0.71 11.77 -1.57
N GLU A 219 0.10 10.73 -1.83
CA GLU A 219 0.92 10.67 -3.03
C GLU A 219 0.15 10.12 -4.23
N GLY A 220 0.11 10.88 -5.32
CA GLY A 220 -0.67 10.52 -6.51
C GLY A 220 -0.26 9.18 -7.14
N ALA A 221 1.03 8.85 -7.11
CA ALA A 221 1.53 7.57 -7.60
C ALA A 221 1.05 6.39 -6.71
N VAL A 222 1.06 6.58 -5.40
CA VAL A 222 0.56 5.62 -4.42
C VAL A 222 -0.93 5.39 -4.61
N LEU A 223 -1.72 6.47 -4.72
CA LEU A 223 -3.16 6.42 -4.94
C LEU A 223 -3.53 5.66 -6.22
N ARG A 224 -2.79 5.84 -7.32
CA ARG A 224 -3.02 5.05 -8.55
C ARG A 224 -2.69 3.57 -8.36
N ASN A 225 -1.67 3.24 -7.58
CA ASN A 225 -1.35 1.84 -7.25
C ASN A 225 -2.43 1.23 -6.34
N LEU A 226 -2.93 1.98 -5.35
CA LEU A 226 -4.05 1.59 -4.49
C LEU A 226 -5.30 1.29 -5.31
N ARG A 227 -5.63 2.14 -6.29
CA ARG A 227 -6.74 1.90 -7.23
C ARG A 227 -6.55 0.58 -7.97
N ALA A 228 -5.35 0.29 -8.46
CA ALA A 228 -5.09 -0.97 -9.15
C ALA A 228 -5.26 -2.20 -8.23
N CYS A 229 -4.75 -2.14 -6.99
CA CYS A 229 -4.92 -3.21 -6.01
C CYS A 229 -6.40 -3.40 -5.64
N MET A 230 -7.14 -2.31 -5.45
CA MET A 230 -8.58 -2.32 -5.18
C MET A 230 -9.37 -3.08 -6.25
N HIS A 231 -9.19 -2.73 -7.53
CA HIS A 231 -9.89 -3.41 -8.63
C HIS A 231 -9.50 -4.88 -8.72
N MET A 232 -8.21 -5.20 -8.60
CA MET A 232 -7.72 -6.59 -8.64
C MET A 232 -8.38 -7.49 -7.59
N ASN A 233 -8.62 -6.97 -6.39
CA ASN A 233 -9.27 -7.74 -5.32
C ASN A 233 -10.78 -7.83 -5.50
N ALA A 234 -11.42 -6.75 -5.93
CA ALA A 234 -12.86 -6.76 -6.16
C ALA A 234 -13.26 -7.69 -7.31
N ASP A 235 -12.49 -7.71 -8.39
CA ASP A 235 -12.72 -8.60 -9.52
C ASP A 235 -12.52 -10.07 -9.10
N ALA A 236 -11.46 -10.36 -8.36
CA ALA A 236 -11.23 -11.72 -7.85
C ALA A 236 -12.31 -12.17 -6.84
N ALA A 237 -12.87 -11.26 -6.05
CA ALA A 237 -13.99 -11.56 -5.16
C ALA A 237 -15.26 -11.88 -5.96
N ALA A 238 -15.55 -11.11 -7.01
CA ALA A 238 -16.68 -11.37 -7.91
C ALA A 238 -16.53 -12.72 -8.64
N ASP A 239 -15.33 -13.05 -9.09
CA ASP A 239 -15.03 -14.34 -9.73
C ASP A 239 -15.22 -15.51 -8.76
N ALA A 240 -14.77 -15.36 -7.50
CA ALA A 240 -14.95 -16.36 -6.45
C ALA A 240 -16.43 -16.57 -6.09
N GLU A 241 -17.20 -15.48 -5.97
CA GLU A 241 -18.65 -15.54 -5.74
C GLU A 241 -19.38 -16.23 -6.90
N ALA A 242 -19.02 -15.90 -8.15
CA ALA A 242 -19.58 -16.53 -9.34
C ALA A 242 -19.25 -18.04 -9.42
N ALA A 243 -18.01 -18.43 -9.10
CA ALA A 243 -17.59 -19.82 -9.08
C ALA A 243 -18.30 -20.63 -7.97
N ALA A 244 -18.50 -20.04 -6.80
CA ALA A 244 -19.26 -20.64 -5.70
C ALA A 244 -20.74 -20.84 -6.07
N ALA A 245 -21.37 -19.84 -6.69
CA ALA A 245 -22.75 -19.92 -7.17
C ALA A 245 -22.93 -21.01 -8.25
N ALA A 246 -22.00 -21.10 -9.21
CA ALA A 246 -22.00 -22.14 -10.23
C ALA A 246 -21.85 -23.55 -9.63
N SER A 247 -20.99 -23.71 -8.62
CA SER A 247 -20.78 -24.97 -7.92
C SER A 247 -22.03 -25.43 -7.17
N ALA A 248 -22.72 -24.52 -6.49
CA ALA A 248 -23.98 -24.80 -5.77
C ALA A 248 -25.12 -25.22 -6.74
N ALA A 249 -25.22 -24.56 -7.90
CA ALA A 249 -26.18 -24.92 -8.94
C ALA A 249 -25.90 -26.33 -9.51
N GLY A 250 -24.62 -26.66 -9.76
CA GLY A 250 -24.20 -27.97 -10.27
C GLY A 250 -24.47 -29.13 -9.28
N GLN A 251 -24.28 -28.91 -7.98
CA GLN A 251 -24.60 -29.91 -6.95
C GLN A 251 -26.10 -30.21 -6.87
N SER A 252 -26.95 -29.19 -7.01
CA SER A 252 -28.41 -29.36 -7.02
C SER A 252 -28.88 -30.20 -8.21
N GLN A 253 -28.28 -30.01 -9.39
CA GLN A 253 -28.61 -30.80 -10.58
C GLN A 253 -28.10 -32.25 -10.48
N ARG A 254 -26.93 -32.48 -9.87
CA ARG A 254 -26.41 -33.84 -9.61
C ARG A 254 -27.26 -34.61 -8.59
N GLN A 255 -27.77 -33.96 -7.54
CA GLN A 255 -28.66 -34.62 -6.58
C GLN A 255 -30.01 -35.02 -7.20
N GLN A 256 -30.54 -34.23 -8.15
CA GLN A 256 -31.75 -34.59 -8.90
C GLN A 256 -31.54 -35.73 -9.90
N THR A 257 -30.36 -35.84 -10.50
CA THR A 257 -30.07 -36.90 -11.49
C THR A 257 -29.68 -38.22 -10.80
N THR A 258 -28.96 -38.16 -9.68
CA THR A 258 -28.55 -39.36 -8.93
C THR A 258 -29.73 -40.10 -8.27
N SER A 259 -30.85 -39.41 -8.01
CA SER A 259 -32.07 -40.05 -7.51
C SER A 259 -32.86 -40.83 -8.58
N GLN A 260 -32.46 -40.78 -9.87
CA GLN A 260 -33.10 -41.57 -10.94
C GLN A 260 -32.24 -42.73 -11.49
N GLN A 261 -30.98 -42.87 -11.06
CA GLN A 261 -30.08 -43.93 -11.54
C GLN A 261 -29.36 -44.63 -10.37
N GLN A 262 -30.09 -45.49 -9.64
CA GLN A 262 -29.46 -46.62 -8.95
C GLN A 262 -29.25 -47.74 -9.99
N GLN A 263 -28.13 -47.70 -10.71
CA GLN A 263 -27.57 -48.84 -11.44
C GLN A 263 -26.15 -49.09 -10.92
N GLU A 264 -25.81 -50.37 -10.73
CA GLU A 264 -24.56 -50.85 -10.13
C GLU A 264 -23.30 -50.22 -10.77
N PRO A 265 -22.30 -49.83 -9.96
CA PRO A 265 -21.08 -49.21 -10.47
C PRO A 265 -20.19 -50.23 -11.21
N PRO A 266 -19.61 -49.87 -12.36
CA PRO A 266 -18.60 -50.70 -13.02
C PRO A 266 -17.25 -50.65 -12.28
N ALA A 267 -16.50 -51.76 -12.39
CA ALA A 267 -15.21 -51.95 -11.71
C ALA A 267 -14.15 -50.93 -12.15
N LEU A 268 -13.36 -50.44 -11.20
CA LEU A 268 -12.27 -49.48 -11.41
C LEU A 268 -11.02 -50.18 -12.00
N PRO A 269 -10.27 -49.50 -12.89
CA PRO A 269 -8.98 -49.98 -13.40
C PRO A 269 -7.89 -49.91 -12.34
N THR A 270 -6.89 -50.79 -12.47
CA THR A 270 -5.82 -51.04 -11.50
C THR A 270 -4.64 -50.08 -11.66
N ASP A 271 -3.95 -49.79 -10.55
CA ASP A 271 -2.82 -48.84 -10.39
C ASP A 271 -1.64 -49.03 -11.37
N GLU A 272 -1.50 -50.17 -12.02
CA GLU A 272 -0.43 -50.44 -12.99
C GLU A 272 -0.57 -49.65 -14.30
N GLU A 273 -1.76 -49.13 -14.63
CA GLU A 273 -1.98 -48.36 -15.86
C GLU A 273 -1.66 -46.87 -15.74
N LEU A 274 -1.34 -46.36 -14.54
CA LEU A 274 -1.35 -44.91 -14.27
C LEU A 274 0.03 -44.22 -14.22
N PHE A 275 1.17 -44.93 -14.19
CA PHE A 275 2.47 -44.33 -13.83
C PHE A 275 3.71 -44.77 -14.64
N ASP A 276 3.60 -44.96 -15.95
CA ASP A 276 4.72 -45.47 -16.79
C ASP A 276 5.43 -44.41 -17.67
N GLY A 277 5.69 -43.19 -17.18
CA GLY A 277 6.39 -42.23 -18.05
C GLY A 277 6.78 -40.86 -17.49
N ALA A 278 7.68 -40.80 -16.51
CA ALA A 278 8.34 -39.55 -16.13
C ALA A 278 9.86 -39.73 -16.06
N GLU A 279 10.58 -39.17 -17.03
CA GLU A 279 12.05 -39.05 -17.05
C GLU A 279 12.49 -37.76 -16.30
N GLU A 280 13.53 -37.88 -15.48
CA GLU A 280 14.21 -36.78 -14.78
C GLU A 280 15.21 -36.04 -15.68
N VAL A 281 15.34 -34.72 -15.48
CA VAL A 281 16.35 -33.89 -16.16
C VAL A 281 17.14 -33.09 -15.12
N ASP A 282 18.47 -33.21 -15.18
CA ASP A 282 19.45 -32.62 -14.25
C ASP A 282 20.09 -31.36 -14.88
N PHE A 283 20.19 -30.24 -14.15
CA PHE A 283 20.81 -28.99 -14.64
C PHE A 283 21.97 -28.53 -13.75
N GLY A 284 23.17 -28.48 -14.34
CA GLY A 284 24.44 -28.14 -13.69
C GLY A 284 24.70 -26.65 -13.48
N ALA A 285 25.50 -26.37 -12.46
CA ALA A 285 25.89 -25.06 -11.97
C ALA A 285 27.34 -24.73 -12.37
N ASP A 286 27.57 -23.69 -13.19
CA ASP A 286 28.90 -23.13 -13.47
C ASP A 286 28.82 -21.70 -14.06
N LEU A 287 28.47 -20.68 -13.25
CA LEU A 287 28.38 -19.29 -13.75
C LEU A 287 28.82 -18.17 -12.78
N LEU A 288 29.69 -18.40 -11.80
CA LEU A 288 30.08 -17.34 -10.85
C LEU A 288 31.56 -17.36 -10.43
N SER A 289 32.47 -16.90 -11.28
CA SER A 289 33.90 -16.81 -10.93
C SER A 289 34.70 -15.64 -11.54
N GLY A 290 34.08 -14.56 -12.01
CA GLY A 290 34.83 -13.47 -12.65
C GLY A 290 34.37 -12.05 -12.31
N LEU A 291 34.53 -11.57 -11.07
CA LEU A 291 34.21 -10.16 -10.77
C LEU A 291 34.93 -9.53 -9.56
N MET A 292 36.25 -9.66 -9.44
CA MET A 292 37.03 -8.91 -8.43
C MET A 292 38.42 -8.52 -8.96
N ASN A 293 38.56 -7.39 -9.66
CA ASN A 293 39.81 -6.61 -9.69
C ASN A 293 39.65 -5.26 -10.41
N GLY A 294 40.14 -4.18 -9.80
CA GLY A 294 40.49 -2.93 -10.51
C GLY A 294 40.18 -1.62 -9.77
N SER A 295 41.22 -0.99 -9.22
CA SER A 295 41.23 0.31 -8.52
C SER A 295 42.21 1.30 -9.18
N GLY A 296 41.93 2.60 -9.06
CA GLY A 296 42.79 3.75 -9.42
C GLY A 296 42.03 4.73 -10.34
N GLY A 297 42.01 6.07 -10.22
CA GLY A 297 42.76 7.07 -9.47
C GLY A 297 43.02 8.26 -10.43
N GLY A 298 42.59 9.50 -10.14
CA GLY A 298 42.99 10.67 -10.96
C GLY A 298 42.11 11.93 -10.96
N GLU A 299 42.53 12.91 -10.16
CA GLU A 299 42.51 14.39 -10.19
C GLU A 299 41.70 15.24 -11.23
N SER A 300 40.88 16.16 -10.64
CA SER A 300 40.65 17.61 -10.87
C SER A 300 40.38 18.23 -12.27
N ALA A 301 39.32 19.06 -12.35
CA ALA A 301 39.38 20.47 -12.81
C ALA A 301 37.97 21.10 -12.91
N ALA A 302 37.91 22.38 -12.51
CA ALA A 302 36.76 23.28 -12.36
C ALA A 302 36.12 23.76 -13.69
N GLY A 303 34.88 24.26 -13.62
CA GLY A 303 34.23 25.00 -14.70
C GLY A 303 32.74 25.26 -14.44
N ASP A 304 32.40 26.54 -14.35
CA ASP A 304 31.14 27.15 -13.95
C ASP A 304 30.04 27.20 -15.05
N ASP A 305 28.79 27.28 -14.57
CA ASP A 305 27.72 28.23 -14.95
C ASP A 305 26.61 27.95 -15.99
N ALA A 306 25.40 28.38 -15.54
CA ALA A 306 24.14 28.78 -16.22
C ALA A 306 23.43 27.79 -17.18
N GLY A 307 22.15 27.42 -17.05
CA GLY A 307 21.00 28.07 -16.41
C GLY A 307 19.90 28.30 -17.46
N SER A 308 18.99 27.34 -17.69
CA SER A 308 17.74 27.58 -18.45
C SER A 308 16.71 26.47 -18.27
N SER A 309 15.57 26.79 -17.64
CA SER A 309 14.43 25.91 -17.42
C SER A 309 13.36 26.11 -18.50
N SER A 310 12.98 25.04 -19.20
CA SER A 310 11.82 25.02 -20.10
C SER A 310 11.05 23.72 -19.93
N GLY A 311 9.83 23.83 -19.43
CA GLY A 311 8.94 22.71 -19.15
C GLY A 311 8.25 22.18 -20.42
N CYS A 312 8.23 20.87 -20.56
CA CYS A 312 7.48 20.17 -21.60
C CYS A 312 6.77 18.96 -21.01
N GLY A 313 5.44 19.02 -20.99
CA GLY A 313 4.57 17.88 -20.68
C GLY A 313 4.59 16.88 -21.83
N SER A 314 4.85 15.62 -21.50
CA SER A 314 4.86 14.52 -22.47
C SER A 314 3.74 13.53 -22.16
N GLY A 315 2.86 13.32 -23.14
CA GLY A 315 1.71 12.42 -23.06
C GLY A 315 2.11 10.98 -23.39
N ASN A 316 1.94 10.08 -22.43
CA ASN A 316 2.27 8.67 -22.55
C ASN A 316 1.02 7.85 -22.91
N ARG A 317 0.98 7.23 -24.10
CA ARG A 317 -0.07 6.28 -24.51
C ARG A 317 0.38 4.85 -24.20
N ALA A 318 -0.03 4.32 -23.05
CA ALA A 318 0.11 2.90 -22.72
C ALA A 318 -1.11 2.10 -23.23
N SER A 319 -0.87 0.86 -23.67
CA SER A 319 -1.87 -0.02 -24.25
C SER A 319 -2.94 -0.48 -23.25
N GLY A 320 -4.21 -0.31 -23.62
CA GLY A 320 -5.09 -1.49 -23.70
C GLY A 320 -5.97 -1.86 -22.50
N THR A 321 -6.16 -0.99 -21.52
CA THR A 321 -7.46 -0.89 -20.82
C THR A 321 -7.74 0.58 -20.65
N ALA A 322 -8.48 1.18 -21.57
CA ALA A 322 -9.09 2.50 -21.39
C ALA A 322 -10.15 2.39 -20.29
N GLY A 323 -9.69 2.22 -19.05
CA GLY A 323 -10.50 2.00 -17.87
C GLY A 323 -11.16 3.31 -17.50
N ALA A 324 -12.48 3.33 -17.64
CA ALA A 324 -13.43 4.37 -17.24
C ALA A 324 -12.81 5.49 -16.40
N SER A 325 -12.53 6.64 -17.00
CA SER A 325 -12.20 7.90 -16.31
C SER A 325 -13.43 8.52 -15.62
N GLY A 326 -14.35 7.68 -15.14
CA GLY A 326 -15.56 8.09 -14.45
C GLY A 326 -15.32 8.28 -12.95
N PRO A 327 -16.22 8.98 -12.24
CA PRO A 327 -16.13 9.16 -10.78
C PRO A 327 -16.02 7.81 -10.04
N ASN A 328 -16.61 6.75 -10.60
CA ASN A 328 -16.58 5.40 -10.05
C ASN A 328 -15.24 4.67 -10.27
N ALA A 329 -14.24 5.27 -10.93
CA ALA A 329 -12.92 4.64 -11.10
C ALA A 329 -12.19 4.43 -9.77
N TRP A 330 -12.55 5.23 -8.76
CA TRP A 330 -11.96 5.26 -7.43
C TRP A 330 -12.83 4.55 -6.39
N GLU A 331 -13.81 3.76 -6.85
CA GLU A 331 -14.73 2.99 -6.03
C GLU A 331 -14.98 1.64 -6.67
N ARG A 332 -14.92 0.56 -5.89
CA ARG A 332 -15.23 -0.78 -6.40
C ARG A 332 -15.71 -1.67 -5.27
N GLY A 333 -16.87 -2.28 -5.46
CA GLY A 333 -17.51 -3.11 -4.44
C GLY A 333 -17.69 -2.34 -3.13
N ASN A 334 -17.05 -2.80 -2.07
CA ASN A 334 -17.14 -2.23 -0.73
C ASN A 334 -15.90 -1.42 -0.32
N THR A 335 -15.08 -1.05 -1.31
CA THR A 335 -13.82 -0.33 -1.13
C THR A 335 -13.78 0.94 -1.96
N SER A 336 -13.10 1.96 -1.47
CA SER A 336 -12.84 3.19 -2.21
C SER A 336 -11.47 3.76 -1.89
N VAL A 337 -10.90 4.49 -2.84
CA VAL A 337 -9.62 5.21 -2.69
C VAL A 337 -9.91 6.70 -2.65
N ARG A 338 -9.31 7.40 -1.68
CA ARG A 338 -9.48 8.84 -1.48
C ARG A 338 -8.16 9.54 -1.22
N LEU A 339 -8.08 10.80 -1.62
CA LEU A 339 -7.01 11.70 -1.19
C LEU A 339 -7.30 12.16 0.25
N LEU A 340 -6.30 12.02 1.13
CA LEU A 340 -6.36 12.59 2.48
C LEU A 340 -5.02 13.26 2.81
N ASP A 341 -5.01 14.59 2.74
CA ASP A 341 -3.90 15.39 3.27
C ASP A 341 -4.07 15.52 4.79
N TRP A 342 -3.12 14.98 5.56
CA TRP A 342 -3.21 14.99 7.02
C TRP A 342 -3.17 16.42 7.61
N MET A 343 -2.52 17.37 6.91
CA MET A 343 -2.46 18.77 7.32
C MET A 343 -3.86 19.42 7.32
N GLU A 344 -4.79 18.92 6.50
CA GLU A 344 -6.18 19.36 6.49
C GLU A 344 -6.84 19.17 7.86
N SER A 345 -6.51 18.10 8.58
CA SER A 345 -7.07 17.84 9.91
C SER A 345 -6.45 18.71 10.99
N VAL A 346 -5.17 19.08 10.85
CA VAL A 346 -4.53 20.09 11.73
C VAL A 346 -5.25 21.42 11.57
N ARG A 347 -5.39 21.91 10.33
CA ARG A 347 -6.10 23.18 10.05
C ARG A 347 -7.54 23.15 10.54
N ALA A 348 -8.26 22.04 10.30
CA ALA A 348 -9.66 21.93 10.71
C ALA A 348 -9.83 22.05 12.24
N LEU A 349 -8.89 21.49 13.01
CA LEU A 349 -8.92 21.53 14.47
C LEU A 349 -8.37 22.84 15.05
N ASP A 350 -7.30 23.38 14.47
CA ASP A 350 -6.53 24.47 15.07
C ASP A 350 -6.94 25.86 14.49
N GLU A 351 -7.36 25.92 13.23
CA GLU A 351 -7.79 27.14 12.52
C GLU A 351 -9.30 27.17 12.22
N GLY A 352 -9.95 26.01 12.21
CA GLY A 352 -11.38 25.83 11.93
C GLY A 352 -11.66 25.25 10.54
N PRO A 353 -12.89 24.75 10.30
CA PRO A 353 -13.24 24.01 9.09
C PRO A 353 -13.21 24.87 7.81
N GLU A 354 -13.50 26.18 7.92
CA GLU A 354 -13.46 27.09 6.77
C GLU A 354 -12.04 27.26 6.20
N ALA A 355 -11.04 27.36 7.08
CA ALA A 355 -9.64 27.46 6.68
C ALA A 355 -9.15 26.16 6.01
N ALA A 356 -9.53 25.00 6.57
CA ALA A 356 -9.23 23.70 5.97
C ALA A 356 -9.88 23.54 4.59
N ALA A 357 -11.16 23.93 4.44
CA ALA A 357 -11.87 23.88 3.17
C ALA A 357 -11.26 24.78 2.10
N ALA A 358 -10.84 26.00 2.47
CA ALA A 358 -10.16 26.92 1.56
C ALA A 358 -8.84 26.34 1.03
N ALA A 359 -8.01 25.78 1.92
CA ALA A 359 -6.75 25.15 1.53
C ALA A 359 -6.97 23.89 0.68
N ALA A 360 -8.00 23.10 0.99
CA ALA A 360 -8.37 21.93 0.20
C ALA A 360 -8.81 22.29 -1.22
N ALA A 361 -9.58 23.38 -1.40
CA ALA A 361 -9.99 23.88 -2.70
C ALA A 361 -8.79 24.36 -3.54
N GLU A 362 -7.85 25.06 -2.92
CA GLU A 362 -6.61 25.49 -3.59
C GLU A 362 -5.77 24.28 -4.05
N ALA A 363 -5.59 23.28 -3.18
CA ALA A 363 -4.86 22.06 -3.53
C ALA A 363 -5.57 21.27 -4.64
N ALA A 364 -6.91 21.21 -4.63
CA ALA A 364 -7.69 20.57 -5.69
C ALA A 364 -7.51 21.28 -7.04
N ALA A 365 -7.41 22.61 -7.06
CA ALA A 365 -7.14 23.37 -8.28
C ALA A 365 -5.74 23.11 -8.88
N LYS A 366 -4.78 22.66 -8.06
CA LYS A 366 -3.43 22.27 -8.48
C LYS A 366 -3.32 20.79 -8.86
N GLY A 367 -4.30 19.96 -8.50
CA GLY A 367 -4.29 18.52 -8.76
C GLY A 367 -4.41 18.17 -10.24
N GLY A 368 -3.70 17.13 -10.68
CA GLY A 368 -3.85 16.58 -12.03
C GLY A 368 -5.20 15.89 -12.24
N GLN A 369 -5.58 15.66 -13.51
CA GLN A 369 -6.87 15.06 -13.89
C GLN A 369 -7.08 13.60 -13.43
N ASP A 370 -6.02 12.89 -13.00
CA ASP A 370 -6.09 11.49 -12.53
C ASP A 370 -5.80 11.38 -11.03
N MET A 371 -6.60 12.09 -10.23
CA MET A 371 -6.57 12.02 -8.76
C MET A 371 -7.93 11.55 -8.22
N PRO A 372 -7.96 10.80 -7.11
CA PRO A 372 -9.20 10.42 -6.46
C PRO A 372 -9.92 11.63 -5.85
N PRO A 373 -11.24 11.51 -5.60
CA PRO A 373 -11.92 12.48 -4.76
C PRO A 373 -11.30 12.51 -3.36
N ARG A 374 -11.42 13.67 -2.69
CA ARG A 374 -10.98 13.85 -1.30
C ARG A 374 -11.95 13.18 -0.33
N VAL A 375 -11.47 12.82 0.84
CA VAL A 375 -12.35 12.54 1.99
C VAL A 375 -13.07 13.83 2.37
N ALA A 376 -14.40 13.82 2.45
CA ALA A 376 -15.17 15.04 2.76
C ALA A 376 -14.82 15.53 4.17
N LEU A 377 -14.68 16.84 4.42
CA LEU A 377 -14.08 17.38 5.64
C LEU A 377 -14.81 16.94 6.93
N GLU A 378 -16.12 16.86 6.85
CA GLU A 378 -17.04 16.44 7.91
C GLU A 378 -17.13 14.92 8.08
N GLU A 379 -16.59 14.14 7.14
CA GLU A 379 -16.67 12.69 7.19
C GLU A 379 -15.93 12.13 8.41
N ARG A 380 -16.60 11.22 9.12
CA ARG A 380 -16.10 10.54 10.32
C ARG A 380 -16.24 9.02 10.18
N PHE A 381 -15.37 8.30 10.89
CA PHE A 381 -15.25 6.84 10.80
C PHE A 381 -15.31 6.20 12.19
N PRO A 382 -16.14 5.15 12.40
CA PRO A 382 -16.18 4.40 13.65
C PRO A 382 -14.90 3.58 13.89
N LEU A 383 -14.20 3.21 12.82
CA LEU A 383 -12.92 2.53 12.88
C LEU A 383 -11.89 3.25 11.99
N ILE A 384 -10.73 3.57 12.57
CA ILE A 384 -9.54 4.00 11.83
C ILE A 384 -8.47 2.94 12.00
N ILE A 385 -7.80 2.56 10.92
CA ILE A 385 -6.63 1.68 10.96
C ILE A 385 -5.42 2.36 10.32
N GLY A 386 -4.22 1.97 10.70
CA GLY A 386 -3.00 2.47 10.06
C GLY A 386 -1.80 1.58 10.40
N SER A 387 -0.93 1.37 9.42
CA SER A 387 0.32 0.62 9.59
C SER A 387 1.48 1.51 9.17
N GLU A 388 2.52 1.60 10.00
CA GLU A 388 3.72 2.42 9.72
C GLU A 388 3.38 3.88 9.33
N VAL A 389 2.44 4.52 10.03
CA VAL A 389 2.02 5.88 9.69
C VAL A 389 2.86 6.98 10.36
N MET A 390 3.85 6.61 11.19
CA MET A 390 4.65 7.54 11.98
C MET A 390 6.13 7.20 11.95
N TYR A 391 6.89 7.94 11.15
CA TYR A 391 8.36 7.81 11.09
C TYR A 391 9.11 8.97 11.76
N GLU A 392 8.44 10.12 11.87
CA GLU A 392 9.06 11.37 12.30
C GLU A 392 8.14 12.09 13.27
N ARG A 393 8.69 13.08 13.98
CA ARG A 393 7.95 13.88 14.94
C ARG A 393 6.74 14.58 14.30
N ALA A 394 6.89 15.12 13.09
CA ALA A 394 5.79 15.77 12.37
C ALA A 394 4.65 14.78 12.07
N HIS A 395 4.98 13.53 11.71
CA HIS A 395 3.96 12.49 11.49
C HIS A 395 3.15 12.20 12.74
N ALA A 396 3.76 12.18 13.93
CA ALA A 396 3.03 11.98 15.19
C ALA A 396 1.96 13.06 15.42
N GLU A 397 2.29 14.34 15.18
CA GLU A 397 1.32 15.43 15.28
C GLU A 397 0.18 15.28 14.25
N LEU A 398 0.55 15.03 12.99
CA LEU A 398 -0.40 14.90 11.88
C LEU A 398 -1.36 13.73 12.09
N VAL A 399 -0.85 12.55 12.46
CA VAL A 399 -1.68 11.36 12.72
C VAL A 399 -2.60 11.58 13.92
N ALA A 400 -2.12 12.20 15.00
CA ALA A 400 -2.96 12.52 16.16
C ALA A 400 -4.09 13.49 15.78
N ALA A 401 -3.80 14.47 14.91
CA ALA A 401 -4.81 15.40 14.39
C ALA A 401 -5.84 14.68 13.52
N VAL A 402 -5.42 13.80 12.61
CA VAL A 402 -6.33 13.01 11.79
C VAL A 402 -7.22 12.11 12.64
N VAL A 403 -6.67 11.42 13.66
CA VAL A 403 -7.48 10.59 14.55
C VAL A 403 -8.49 11.44 15.34
N ALA A 404 -8.06 12.57 15.93
CA ALA A 404 -8.97 13.46 16.66
C ALA A 404 -10.07 14.03 15.77
N HIS A 405 -9.72 14.39 14.54
CA HIS A 405 -10.66 14.97 13.60
C HIS A 405 -11.60 13.93 13.00
N ARG A 406 -11.09 12.80 12.53
CA ARG A 406 -11.82 11.83 11.68
C ARG A 406 -12.46 10.69 12.45
N LEU A 407 -12.07 10.43 13.69
CA LEU A 407 -12.67 9.35 14.47
C LEU A 407 -14.06 9.75 14.96
N ALA A 408 -15.06 8.92 14.68
CA ALA A 408 -16.41 9.10 15.20
C ALA A 408 -16.44 8.96 16.72
N ARG A 409 -17.40 9.61 17.39
CA ARG A 409 -17.60 9.49 18.84
C ARG A 409 -17.93 8.04 19.19
N GLY A 410 -17.26 7.49 20.22
CA GLY A 410 -17.37 6.07 20.57
C GLY A 410 -16.60 5.11 19.65
N GLY A 411 -15.99 5.62 18.58
CA GLY A 411 -15.12 4.85 17.68
C GLY A 411 -13.74 4.56 18.29
N GLY A 412 -12.99 3.71 17.61
CA GLY A 412 -11.60 3.38 17.97
C GLY A 412 -10.67 3.46 16.76
N ALA A 413 -9.42 3.83 17.01
CA ALA A 413 -8.33 3.75 16.04
C ALA A 413 -7.31 2.68 16.46
N LEU A 414 -6.86 1.88 15.50
CA LEU A 414 -5.84 0.84 15.67
C LEU A 414 -4.63 1.15 14.79
N LEU A 415 -3.51 1.45 15.42
CA LEU A 415 -2.28 1.79 14.72
C LEU A 415 -1.20 0.76 15.06
N HIS A 416 -0.55 0.20 14.05
CA HIS A 416 0.56 -0.74 14.22
C HIS A 416 1.83 -0.10 13.66
N CYS A 417 2.88 0.04 14.47
CA CYS A 417 4.12 0.69 14.03
C CYS A 417 5.36 0.03 14.62
N ALA A 418 6.44 0.00 13.86
CA ALA A 418 7.79 -0.27 14.30
C ALA A 418 8.37 1.01 14.93
N VAL A 419 8.92 0.87 16.12
CA VAL A 419 9.41 1.98 16.92
C VAL A 419 10.89 2.18 16.63
N ARG A 420 11.18 3.01 15.63
CA ARG A 420 12.56 3.42 15.28
C ARG A 420 13.14 4.40 16.30
N GLU A 421 12.33 5.36 16.72
CA GLU A 421 12.71 6.39 17.71
C GLU A 421 11.63 6.52 18.79
N LEU A 422 11.95 6.20 20.05
CA LEU A 422 11.01 6.25 21.16
C LEU A 422 10.40 7.65 21.36
N LYS A 423 11.16 8.71 21.08
CA LYS A 423 10.72 10.11 21.20
C LYS A 423 9.53 10.45 20.27
N VAL A 424 9.42 9.81 19.10
CA VAL A 424 8.30 10.03 18.16
C VAL A 424 6.99 9.55 18.79
N PHE A 425 7.01 8.37 19.44
CA PHE A 425 5.84 7.78 20.08
C PHE A 425 5.48 8.47 21.41
N ALA A 426 6.49 8.94 22.16
CA ALA A 426 6.25 9.79 23.32
C ALA A 426 5.58 11.10 22.91
N HIS A 427 6.00 11.70 21.79
CA HIS A 427 5.36 12.88 21.23
C HIS A 427 3.93 12.60 20.74
N PHE A 428 3.70 11.48 20.06
CA PHE A 428 2.36 11.05 19.66
C PHE A 428 1.40 10.95 20.86
N ALA A 429 1.83 10.31 21.96
CA ALA A 429 1.03 10.22 23.18
C ALA A 429 0.68 11.59 23.77
N ALA A 430 1.62 12.55 23.73
CA ALA A 430 1.38 13.92 24.18
C ALA A 430 0.37 14.66 23.27
N GLU A 431 0.49 14.51 21.95
CA GLU A 431 -0.44 15.08 20.98
C GLU A 431 -1.85 14.49 21.09
N CYS A 432 -1.96 13.17 21.32
CA CYS A 432 -3.23 12.53 21.63
C CYS A 432 -3.92 13.19 22.84
N ARG A 433 -3.20 13.35 23.96
CA ARG A 433 -3.77 13.99 25.16
C ARG A 433 -4.17 15.44 24.90
N ARG A 434 -3.31 16.21 24.22
CA ARG A 434 -3.60 17.61 23.86
C ARG A 434 -4.89 17.72 23.06
N ARG A 435 -5.17 16.75 22.19
CA ARG A 435 -6.38 16.69 21.35
C ARG A 435 -7.55 15.93 21.98
N GLY A 436 -7.49 15.62 23.27
CA GLY A 436 -8.59 14.98 24.00
C GLY A 436 -8.78 13.50 23.66
N LEU A 437 -7.72 12.82 23.21
CA LEU A 437 -7.71 11.39 22.93
C LEU A 437 -7.08 10.61 24.09
N ARG A 438 -7.57 9.39 24.32
CA ARG A 438 -6.90 8.40 25.19
C ARG A 438 -5.99 7.55 24.33
N TYR A 439 -4.77 7.35 24.80
CA TYR A 439 -3.75 6.57 24.11
C TYR A 439 -3.35 5.37 24.97
N ARG A 440 -3.45 4.19 24.38
CA ARG A 440 -3.00 2.92 24.95
C ARG A 440 -2.06 2.24 23.96
N ARG A 441 -1.09 1.50 24.48
CA ARG A 441 -0.19 0.72 23.62
C ARG A 441 0.11 -0.64 24.21
N ARG A 442 0.67 -1.48 23.36
CA ARG A 442 1.24 -2.76 23.73
C ARG A 442 2.43 -3.04 22.83
N VAL A 443 3.50 -3.60 23.41
CA VAL A 443 4.59 -4.18 22.63
C VAL A 443 4.16 -5.52 22.05
N VAL A 444 4.31 -5.65 20.75
CA VAL A 444 3.98 -6.84 19.97
C VAL A 444 5.22 -7.68 19.79
N ALA A 445 5.15 -8.94 20.20
CA ALA A 445 6.15 -9.95 19.86
C ALA A 445 5.74 -10.62 18.53
N PRO A 446 6.44 -10.38 17.40
CA PRO A 446 6.01 -10.89 16.10
C PRO A 446 5.87 -12.42 16.08
N ALA A 447 6.80 -13.12 16.74
CA ALA A 447 6.77 -14.57 16.86
C ALA A 447 5.48 -15.11 17.48
N ALA A 448 4.91 -14.40 18.47
CA ALA A 448 3.66 -14.81 19.11
C ALA A 448 2.46 -14.66 18.16
N ILE A 449 2.41 -13.58 17.38
CA ILE A 449 1.34 -13.37 16.39
C ILE A 449 1.42 -14.43 15.29
N PHE A 450 2.61 -14.70 14.77
CA PHE A 450 2.78 -15.74 13.74
C PHE A 450 2.45 -17.13 14.26
N ALA A 451 2.84 -17.47 15.49
CA ALA A 451 2.47 -18.74 16.10
C ALA A 451 0.95 -18.89 16.26
N ALA A 452 0.27 -17.82 16.70
CA ALA A 452 -1.19 -17.81 16.82
C ALA A 452 -1.87 -17.97 15.44
N ALA A 453 -1.40 -17.24 14.43
CA ALA A 453 -1.92 -17.32 13.06
C ALA A 453 -1.71 -18.69 12.42
N ALA A 454 -0.55 -19.32 12.64
CA ALA A 454 -0.26 -20.67 12.16
C ALA A 454 -1.18 -21.71 12.81
N ALA A 455 -1.51 -21.53 14.09
CA ALA A 455 -2.41 -22.43 14.81
C ALA A 455 -3.86 -22.35 14.34
N THR A 456 -4.36 -21.18 13.91
CA THR A 456 -5.74 -21.00 13.46
C THR A 456 -5.93 -21.30 11.97
N SER A 457 -4.96 -20.92 11.14
CA SER A 457 -5.20 -20.81 9.70
C SER A 457 -4.90 -22.09 8.93
N GLY A 458 -4.06 -23.00 9.44
CA GLY A 458 -3.53 -24.13 8.65
C GLY A 458 -2.80 -23.69 7.36
N VAL A 459 -2.46 -22.39 7.25
CA VAL A 459 -1.93 -21.75 6.05
C VAL A 459 -0.42 -21.96 5.97
N LEU A 460 0.01 -22.60 4.88
CA LEU A 460 1.37 -22.53 4.37
C LEU A 460 1.56 -21.17 3.68
N ILE A 461 2.54 -20.38 4.14
CA ILE A 461 3.01 -19.22 3.37
C ILE A 461 3.85 -19.81 2.23
N ASP A 462 3.23 -20.02 1.06
CA ASP A 462 3.92 -20.44 -0.16
C ASP A 462 4.80 -19.30 -0.69
N GLY A 463 5.96 -19.12 -0.06
CA GLY A 463 7.00 -18.19 -0.47
C GLY A 463 8.40 -18.80 -0.51
N ALA A 464 8.60 -19.97 0.12
CA ALA A 464 9.85 -20.69 0.10
C ALA A 464 9.68 -21.95 -0.76
N GLY A 465 10.34 -21.98 -1.92
CA GLY A 465 10.42 -23.17 -2.75
C GLY A 465 10.79 -24.38 -1.90
N SER A 466 10.11 -25.49 -2.18
CA SER A 466 10.27 -26.81 -1.56
C SER A 466 11.75 -27.20 -1.41
N GLY A 467 12.33 -27.01 -0.22
CA GLY A 467 13.72 -27.35 0.04
C GLY A 467 13.93 -27.85 1.47
N GLY A 468 13.89 -29.17 1.64
CA GLY A 468 14.52 -29.87 2.76
C GLY A 468 13.75 -29.91 4.09
N ALA A 469 13.20 -31.07 4.42
CA ALA A 469 12.71 -31.38 5.77
C ALA A 469 13.90 -31.44 6.75
N GLY A 470 14.01 -30.49 7.68
CA GLY A 470 14.95 -30.66 8.82
C GLY A 470 15.38 -29.41 9.58
N ALA A 471 15.26 -28.21 9.02
CA ALA A 471 15.55 -26.98 9.77
C ALA A 471 14.27 -26.45 10.43
N PRO A 472 14.31 -25.93 11.68
CA PRO A 472 13.21 -25.13 12.19
C PRO A 472 12.96 -24.02 11.17
N ALA A 473 11.75 -23.93 10.62
CA ALA A 473 11.41 -22.97 9.60
C ALA A 473 11.78 -21.57 10.13
N MET A 474 12.88 -21.00 9.61
CA MET A 474 13.20 -19.61 9.88
C MET A 474 11.95 -18.82 9.52
N CYS A 475 11.56 -17.90 10.40
CA CYS A 475 10.46 -17.00 10.14
C CYS A 475 10.67 -16.46 8.71
N PRO A 476 9.75 -16.68 7.76
CA PRO A 476 9.98 -16.33 6.35
C PRO A 476 10.23 -14.83 6.13
N PHE A 477 10.18 -14.05 7.21
CA PHE A 477 10.38 -12.62 7.28
C PHE A 477 11.76 -12.21 7.85
N GLU A 478 12.69 -13.12 8.15
CA GLU A 478 14.01 -12.77 8.72
C GLU A 478 14.86 -11.88 7.79
N GLY A 479 14.60 -11.89 6.47
CA GLY A 479 15.18 -10.94 5.51
C GLY A 479 14.33 -9.68 5.23
N LEU A 480 13.11 -9.61 5.76
CA LEU A 480 12.16 -8.50 5.61
C LEU A 480 12.09 -7.61 6.86
N LEU A 481 12.45 -8.18 8.02
CA LEU A 481 12.81 -7.44 9.21
C LEU A 481 14.01 -6.56 8.82
N GLY A 482 13.81 -5.24 8.72
CA GLY A 482 14.92 -4.32 9.04
C GLY A 482 15.58 -4.82 10.31
N ARG A 483 16.90 -4.69 10.42
CA ARG A 483 17.63 -5.43 11.45
C ARG A 483 16.99 -5.13 12.81
N SER A 484 16.66 -6.15 13.61
CA SER A 484 15.84 -5.97 14.82
C SER A 484 16.44 -4.98 15.83
N ASP A 485 17.75 -4.73 15.73
CA ASP A 485 18.52 -3.70 16.43
C ASP A 485 18.25 -2.25 15.95
N GLU A 486 17.57 -2.05 14.82
CA GLU A 486 17.14 -0.73 14.30
C GLU A 486 15.84 -0.22 14.97
N TYR A 487 15.14 -1.06 15.73
CA TYR A 487 13.87 -0.71 16.37
C TYR A 487 14.02 -0.53 17.87
N GLU A 488 14.37 0.68 18.31
CA GLU A 488 14.58 1.05 19.72
C GLU A 488 13.46 0.58 20.66
N GLY A 489 12.20 0.61 20.20
CA GLY A 489 11.03 0.18 20.99
C GLY A 489 10.35 -1.09 20.49
N GLY A 490 10.98 -1.85 19.59
CA GLY A 490 10.36 -3.01 18.94
C GLY A 490 9.17 -2.62 18.06
N ILE A 491 8.13 -3.45 18.06
CA ILE A 491 6.89 -3.17 17.32
C ILE A 491 5.76 -2.94 18.33
N VAL A 492 4.97 -1.90 18.13
CA VAL A 492 3.85 -1.54 19.00
C VAL A 492 2.53 -1.57 18.26
N LEU A 493 1.52 -2.08 18.96
CA LEU A 493 0.12 -1.92 18.60
C LEU A 493 -0.47 -0.85 19.53
N MET A 494 -1.21 0.09 18.98
CA MET A 494 -1.76 1.24 19.68
C MET A 494 -3.27 1.31 19.48
N ALA A 495 -3.97 1.62 20.56
CA ALA A 495 -5.40 1.83 20.61
C ALA A 495 -5.68 3.28 21.03
N VAL A 496 -6.43 4.00 20.20
CA VAL A 496 -6.76 5.42 20.43
C VAL A 496 -8.27 5.64 20.32
N ASP A 497 -8.86 6.37 21.26
CA ASP A 497 -10.25 6.82 21.20
C ASP A 497 -10.45 8.20 21.83
N HIS A 498 -11.64 8.76 21.70
CA HIS A 498 -12.00 10.04 22.32
C HIS A 498 -12.14 9.90 23.84
N ALA A 499 -11.50 10.76 24.62
CA ALA A 499 -11.64 10.76 26.08
C ALA A 499 -13.06 11.13 26.52
N ALA A 500 -13.72 12.04 25.80
CA ALA A 500 -15.09 12.48 26.10
C ALA A 500 -16.17 11.51 25.57
N ALA A 501 -15.80 10.58 24.69
CA ALA A 501 -16.70 9.59 24.10
C ALA A 501 -15.92 8.29 23.89
N PRO A 502 -15.52 7.63 24.99
CA PRO A 502 -14.64 6.48 24.94
C PRO A 502 -15.27 5.35 24.13
N CYS A 503 -14.43 4.57 23.45
CA CYS A 503 -14.91 3.33 22.86
C CYS A 503 -15.32 2.38 24.00
N GLY A 504 -16.57 1.92 23.95
CA GLY A 504 -17.21 1.17 25.04
C GLY A 504 -16.63 -0.23 25.24
N HIS A 505 -16.03 -0.82 24.21
CA HIS A 505 -15.45 -2.14 24.26
C HIS A 505 -14.23 -2.26 23.34
N TRP A 506 -13.04 -2.31 23.91
CA TRP A 506 -11.86 -2.74 23.18
C TRP A 506 -11.82 -4.26 23.15
N TYR A 507 -11.36 -4.84 22.06
CA TYR A 507 -11.32 -6.30 21.91
C TYR A 507 -10.23 -6.98 22.76
N ARG A 508 -9.43 -6.20 23.50
CA ARG A 508 -8.40 -6.69 24.43
C ARG A 508 -8.45 -5.93 25.75
N ASP A 509 -8.02 -6.61 26.81
CA ASP A 509 -7.87 -6.05 28.16
C ASP A 509 -6.41 -5.78 28.55
N ASP A 510 -5.45 -6.25 27.74
CA ASP A 510 -4.00 -6.21 28.02
C ASP A 510 -3.30 -4.92 27.52
N TRP A 511 -4.04 -3.81 27.49
CA TRP A 511 -3.52 -2.51 27.10
C TRP A 511 -2.78 -1.84 28.25
N GLU A 512 -1.57 -1.35 27.98
CA GLU A 512 -0.87 -0.47 28.91
C GLU A 512 -1.35 0.96 28.73
N GLU A 513 -1.88 1.55 29.81
CA GLU A 513 -2.15 2.98 29.85
C GLU A 513 -0.84 3.74 30.01
N VAL A 514 -0.54 4.60 29.04
CA VAL A 514 0.73 5.32 29.00
C VAL A 514 0.58 6.64 29.74
N MET A 515 0.83 6.58 31.05
CA MET A 515 0.97 7.74 31.93
C MET A 515 2.32 8.40 31.61
N VAL A 516 2.32 9.48 30.82
CA VAL A 516 3.54 10.29 30.54
C VAL A 516 3.46 11.59 31.30
#